data_AF-A0A8S4RW16-F1
#
_entry.id   AF-A0A8S4RW16-F1
#
_cell.length_a   1.000
_cell.length_b   1.000
_cell.length_c   1.000
_cell.angle_alpha   90.00
_cell.angle_beta   90.00
_cell.angle_gamma   90.00
#
_symmetry.space_group_name_H-M   'P 1'
#
loop_
_entity.id
_entity.type
_entity.pdbx_description
1 polymer ?
#
loop_
_entity_poly.entity_id
_entity_poly.type
_entity_poly.pdbx_seq_one_letter_code
_entity_poly.pdbx_strand_id
1 'polypeptide(L)'
;MAKKLQMCGTEEEMREVAGRICRNYLHGAWKSVDPTDLDFKRISGGLSNFIYYVALPSDASKIGGYARDSSPEADDTRKPVLSSHSFTMDEPKKV
;
A
#
# COMPACT_ATOMS: atom_id res chain seq x y z
N MET A 1 10.48 -37.06 -9.15
CA MET A 1 9.43 -36.19 -8.56
C MET A 1 10.10 -35.17 -7.66
N ALA A 2 10.29 -33.94 -8.12
CA ALA A 2 10.86 -32.89 -7.27
C ALA A 2 9.88 -32.59 -6.14
N LYS A 3 10.29 -32.82 -4.88
CA LYS A 3 9.51 -32.38 -3.72
C LYS A 3 9.48 -30.86 -3.77
N LYS A 4 8.30 -30.30 -4.02
CA LYS A 4 8.03 -28.85 -3.98
C LYS A 4 8.56 -28.35 -2.64
N LEU A 5 9.48 -27.39 -2.67
CA LEU A 5 10.00 -26.71 -1.48
C LEU A 5 8.81 -26.14 -0.69
N GLN A 6 8.31 -26.92 0.26
CA GLN A 6 7.25 -26.56 1.19
C GLN A 6 7.94 -26.02 2.43
N MET A 7 8.42 -24.78 2.36
CA MET A 7 8.85 -24.09 3.57
C MET A 7 7.69 -23.25 4.11
N CYS A 8 7.18 -23.80 5.22
CA CYS A 8 6.52 -23.16 6.36
C CYS A 8 5.20 -22.43 6.12
N GLY A 9 4.11 -23.11 6.50
CA GLY A 9 2.78 -22.53 6.71
C GLY A 9 1.74 -22.98 5.68
N THR A 10 0.50 -23.20 6.10
CA THR A 10 -0.65 -23.19 5.18
C THR A 10 -0.86 -21.78 4.62
N GLU A 11 -1.68 -21.64 3.58
CA GLU A 11 -1.95 -20.31 3.01
C GLU A 11 -2.55 -19.37 4.06
N GLU A 12 -3.40 -19.91 4.93
CA GLU A 12 -4.06 -19.20 6.02
C GLU A 12 -3.04 -18.71 7.05
N GLU A 13 -2.11 -19.56 7.49
CA GLU A 13 -1.04 -19.19 8.43
C GLU A 13 -0.16 -18.07 7.85
N MET A 14 0.19 -18.17 6.56
CA MET A 14 0.98 -17.14 5.89
C MET A 14 0.21 -15.83 5.72
N ARG A 15 -1.10 -15.90 5.51
CA ARG A 15 -1.97 -14.73 5.45
C ARG A 15 -2.08 -14.02 6.80
N GLU A 16 -2.18 -14.76 7.90
CA GLU A 16 -2.17 -14.21 9.25
C GLU A 16 -0.85 -13.49 9.57
N VAL A 17 0.27 -14.13 9.23
CA VAL A 17 1.60 -13.55 9.41
C VAL A 17 1.75 -12.27 8.59
N ALA A 18 1.33 -12.30 7.32
CA ALA A 18 1.32 -11.14 6.44
C ALA A 18 0.45 -10.00 7.01
N GLY A 19 -0.78 -10.30 7.44
CA GLY A 19 -1.68 -9.33 8.04
C GLY A 19 -1.10 -8.70 9.31
N ARG A 20 -0.44 -9.48 10.17
CA ARG A 20 0.25 -8.97 11.36
C ARG A 20 1.42 -8.05 11.00
N ILE A 21 2.24 -8.41 10.01
CA ILE A 21 3.34 -7.56 9.55
C ILE A 21 2.78 -6.25 9.00
N CYS A 22 1.80 -6.31 8.09
CA CYS A 22 1.17 -5.11 7.54
C CYS A 22 0.56 -4.22 8.63
N ARG A 23 -0.14 -4.77 9.62
CA ARG A 23 -0.64 -4.01 10.79
C ARG A 23 0.46 -3.32 11.56
N ASN A 24 1.62 -3.96 11.73
CA ASN A 24 2.70 -3.39 12.54
C ASN A 24 3.43 -2.26 11.80
N TYR A 25 3.61 -2.38 10.49
CA TYR A 25 4.45 -1.47 9.70
C TYR A 25 3.67 -0.47 8.83
N LEU A 26 2.42 -0.76 8.48
CA LEU A 26 1.56 0.10 7.66
C LEU A 26 0.50 0.81 8.52
N HIS A 27 -0.01 1.93 8.02
CA HIS A 27 -0.97 2.80 8.70
C HIS A 27 -2.35 2.77 8.01
N GLY A 28 -3.35 3.45 8.59
CA GLY A 28 -4.69 3.54 8.01
C GLY A 28 -5.46 2.22 8.11
N ALA A 29 -6.17 1.84 7.04
CA ALA A 29 -7.00 0.62 6.98
C ALA A 29 -6.26 -0.66 7.37
N TRP A 30 -4.93 -0.68 7.19
CA TRP A 30 -4.10 -1.83 7.56
C TRP A 30 -4.15 -2.14 9.06
N LYS A 31 -4.50 -1.18 9.94
CA LYS A 31 -4.61 -1.42 11.39
C LYS A 31 -5.86 -2.21 11.76
N SER A 32 -6.95 -2.09 11.00
CA SER A 32 -8.27 -2.66 11.32
C SER A 32 -8.71 -3.79 10.39
N VAL A 33 -8.09 -3.94 9.21
CA VAL A 33 -8.43 -4.99 8.24
C VAL A 33 -8.24 -6.39 8.84
N ASP A 34 -9.21 -7.27 8.64
CA ASP A 34 -9.10 -8.69 9.03
C ASP A 34 -8.18 -9.45 8.05
N PRO A 35 -7.31 -10.38 8.51
CA PRO A 35 -6.41 -11.08 7.61
C PRO A 35 -7.16 -11.93 6.58
N THR A 36 -8.36 -12.42 6.89
CA THR A 36 -9.17 -13.22 5.97
C THR A 36 -9.72 -12.40 4.80
N ASP A 37 -9.90 -11.09 5.00
CA ASP A 37 -10.38 -10.13 4.00
C ASP A 37 -9.25 -9.57 3.11
N LEU A 38 -7.98 -9.92 3.38
CA LEU A 38 -6.85 -9.47 2.56
C LEU A 38 -6.80 -10.21 1.22
N ASP A 39 -6.51 -9.47 0.16
CA ASP A 39 -6.09 -10.07 -1.10
C ASP A 39 -4.65 -10.58 -0.93
N PHE A 40 -4.50 -11.90 -0.99
CA PHE A 40 -3.26 -12.60 -0.67
C PHE A 40 -2.91 -13.56 -1.80
N LYS A 41 -1.74 -13.36 -2.42
CA LYS A 41 -1.27 -14.22 -3.51
C LYS A 41 0.20 -14.52 -3.38
N ARG A 42 0.56 -15.80 -3.47
CA ARG A 42 1.97 -16.20 -3.58
C ARG A 42 2.50 -15.89 -4.98
N ILE A 43 3.59 -15.12 -5.05
CA ILE A 43 4.31 -14.84 -6.28
C ILE A 43 5.46 -15.85 -6.40
N SER A 44 5.69 -16.38 -7.60
CA SER A 44 6.88 -17.16 -7.88
C SER A 44 8.13 -16.27 -7.78
N GLY A 45 8.97 -16.53 -6.79
CA GLY A 45 10.28 -15.88 -6.61
C GLY A 45 11.43 -16.72 -7.17
N GLY A 46 12.66 -16.23 -6.96
CA GLY A 46 13.88 -17.03 -7.15
C GLY A 46 14.05 -18.10 -6.06
N LEU A 47 15.19 -18.78 -6.04
CA LEU A 47 15.44 -19.86 -5.07
C LEU A 47 15.66 -19.37 -3.63
N SER A 48 15.97 -18.08 -3.45
CA SER A 48 16.41 -17.53 -2.16
C SER A 48 15.27 -16.95 -1.31
N ASN A 49 14.15 -16.56 -1.92
CA ASN A 49 13.10 -15.78 -1.26
C ASN A 49 11.70 -16.30 -1.61
N PHE A 50 10.82 -16.27 -0.62
CA PHE A 50 9.38 -16.37 -0.84
C PHE A 50 8.78 -14.97 -0.94
N ILE A 51 7.99 -14.73 -1.98
CA ILE A 51 7.38 -13.43 -2.25
C ILE A 51 5.86 -13.58 -2.19
N TYR A 52 5.22 -12.71 -1.43
CA TYR A 52 3.79 -12.65 -1.27
C TYR A 52 3.28 -11.27 -1.66
N TYR A 53 2.23 -11.24 -2.48
CA TYR A 53 1.41 -10.07 -2.72
C TYR A 53 0.35 -9.98 -1.63
N VAL A 54 0.20 -8.79 -1.07
CA VAL A 54 -0.78 -8.48 -0.02
C VAL A 54 -1.39 -7.12 -0.35
N ALA A 55 -2.72 -7.06 -0.44
CA ALA A 55 -3.44 -5.81 -0.64
C ALA A 55 -4.69 -5.74 0.25
N LEU A 56 -5.11 -4.52 0.55
CA LEU A 56 -6.42 -4.26 1.16
C LEU A 56 -7.53 -4.68 0.18
N PRO A 57 -8.67 -5.15 0.68
CA PRO A 57 -9.80 -5.49 -0.18
C PRO A 57 -10.25 -4.27 -1.00
N SER A 58 -10.57 -4.51 -2.28
CA SER A 58 -11.00 -3.45 -3.21
C SER A 58 -12.38 -2.89 -2.88
N ASP A 59 -13.17 -3.60 -2.07
CA ASP A 59 -14.48 -3.16 -1.63
C ASP A 59 -14.37 -2.01 -0.62
N ALA A 60 -14.45 -0.78 -1.13
CA ALA A 60 -14.51 0.45 -0.35
C ALA A 60 -15.59 0.43 0.75
N SER A 61 -16.61 -0.42 0.61
CA SER A 61 -17.67 -0.63 1.60
C SER A 61 -17.18 -1.22 2.94
N LYS A 62 -16.12 -2.05 2.93
CA LYS A 62 -15.50 -2.58 4.16
C LYS A 62 -14.42 -1.66 4.75
N ILE A 63 -14.06 -0.63 3.97
CA ILE A 63 -12.95 0.27 4.21
C ILE A 63 -13.41 1.63 4.79
N GLY A 64 -14.74 1.83 4.90
CA GLY A 64 -15.47 3.06 5.21
C GLY A 64 -15.21 3.69 6.59
N GLY A 65 -13.95 4.02 6.88
CA GLY A 65 -13.54 4.70 8.09
C GLY A 65 -12.13 5.31 8.05
N TYR A 66 -11.23 4.91 7.13
CA TYR A 66 -9.99 5.67 6.95
C TYR A 66 -10.25 6.82 5.98
N ALA A 67 -10.92 7.85 6.49
CA ALA A 67 -10.73 9.17 5.91
C ALA A 67 -9.21 9.42 5.95
N ARG A 68 -8.63 9.57 4.77
CA ARG A 68 -7.30 10.13 4.55
C ARG A 68 -7.25 11.38 5.41
N ASP A 69 -6.51 11.32 6.52
CA ASP A 69 -6.37 12.43 7.47
C ASP A 69 -6.18 13.71 6.67
N SER A 70 -7.17 14.59 6.76
CA SER A 70 -7.28 15.79 5.96
C SER A 70 -6.01 16.61 6.15
N SER A 71 -5.29 16.86 5.06
CA SER A 71 -4.31 17.94 5.03
C SER A 71 -5.01 19.20 5.56
N PRO A 72 -4.49 19.86 6.60
CA PRO A 72 -5.20 20.97 7.23
C PRO A 72 -5.44 22.06 6.19
N GLU A 73 -6.71 22.38 6.00
CA GLU A 73 -7.19 23.41 5.10
C GLU A 73 -6.58 24.76 5.51
N ALA A 74 -5.76 25.34 4.63
CA ALA A 74 -5.35 26.71 4.78
C ALA A 74 -6.58 27.61 4.47
N ASP A 75 -6.99 28.34 5.50
CA ASP A 75 -7.96 29.44 5.52
C ASP A 75 -7.97 30.25 4.21
N ASP A 76 -9.00 30.04 3.37
CA ASP A 76 -9.28 30.88 2.20
C ASP A 76 -10.08 32.10 2.64
N THR A 77 -9.35 33.12 3.11
CA THR A 77 -9.81 34.50 3.04
C THR A 77 -8.88 35.26 2.09
N ARG A 78 -9.19 35.29 0.77
CA ARG A 78 -9.07 36.45 -0.17
C ARG A 78 -8.84 36.04 -1.64
N LYS A 79 -9.88 36.27 -2.46
CA LYS A 79 -9.92 36.86 -3.83
C LYS A 79 -9.09 36.22 -4.99
N PRO A 80 -9.64 36.13 -6.22
CA PRO A 80 -9.01 35.42 -7.33
C PRO A 80 -7.92 36.27 -8.01
N VAL A 81 -6.72 35.72 -8.16
CA VAL A 81 -5.69 36.26 -9.06
C VAL A 81 -5.19 35.14 -9.96
N LEU A 82 -5.36 35.34 -11.27
CA LEU A 82 -4.84 34.49 -12.34
C LEU A 82 -3.37 34.14 -12.09
N SER A 83 -3.04 32.85 -11.99
CA SER A 83 -1.65 32.38 -12.00
C SER A 83 -1.42 31.48 -13.19
N SER A 84 -0.94 32.11 -14.27
CA SER A 84 -0.36 31.48 -15.43
C SER A 84 1.12 31.23 -15.11
N HIS A 85 1.45 30.05 -14.58
CA HIS A 85 2.85 29.64 -14.44
C HIS A 85 2.99 28.16 -14.76
N SER A 86 3.09 27.89 -16.07
CA SER A 86 3.70 26.68 -16.60
C SER A 86 5.13 26.59 -16.07
N PHE A 87 5.43 25.51 -15.36
CA PHE A 87 6.75 25.25 -14.80
C PHE A 87 7.64 24.66 -15.91
N THR A 88 8.52 25.48 -16.50
CA THR A 88 9.54 25.03 -17.46
C THR A 88 10.83 24.78 -16.69
N MET A 89 11.36 23.55 -16.73
CA MET A 89 12.71 23.25 -16.22
C MET A 89 13.77 23.76 -17.20
N ASP A 90 14.76 24.51 -16.70
CA ASP A 90 15.93 25.00 -17.45
C ASP A 90 17.05 23.94 -17.43
N GLU A 91 17.64 23.66 -18.60
CA GLU A 91 18.66 22.64 -18.81
C GLU A 91 20.07 23.14 -18.39
N PRO A 92 20.87 22.36 -17.66
CA PRO A 92 22.14 22.85 -17.12
C PRO A 92 23.21 23.04 -18.21
N LYS A 93 23.86 24.21 -18.20
CA LYS A 93 25.01 24.52 -19.07
C LYS A 93 26.24 23.67 -18.72
N LYS A 94 26.80 23.01 -19.74
CA LYS A 94 28.10 22.34 -19.71
C LYS A 94 29.22 23.36 -19.48
N VAL A 95 30.12 23.08 -18.53
CA VAL A 95 31.42 23.77 -18.37
C VAL A 95 32.48 23.12 -19.27
#